data_AF-A0A524HBT0-F1
#
_entry.id   AF-A0A524HBT0-F1
#
_cell.length_a   1.000
_cell.length_b   1.000
_cell.length_c   1.000
_cell.angle_alpha   90.00
_cell.angle_beta   90.00
_cell.angle_gamma   90.00
#
_symmetry.space_group_name_H-M   'P 1'
#
loop_
_entity.id
_entity.type
_entity.pdbx_description
1 polymer ?
#
loop_
_entity_poly.entity_id
_entity_poly.type
_entity_poly.pdbx_seq_one_letter_code
_entity_poly.pdbx_strand_id
1 'polypeptide(L)'
;MGLFGRRKIQGDELLNYLDYIGEEWKLKTFQEKEASLYTDALDNYNPQSSKDAAALEGLLDASNRLALSAAELLRRKDAISSVPDKATSLFFAWHAAYIDYLAWTVAQAESLEARLDGRLADTATVKDLQTKSENSRAEADA
;
A
#
# COMPACT_ATOMS: atom_id res chain seq x y z
N MET A 1 -45.31 15.94 2.16
CA MET A 1 -44.69 14.70 2.68
C MET A 1 -44.01 13.98 1.51
N GLY A 2 -42.72 14.21 1.30
CA GLY A 2 -41.96 13.59 0.21
C GLY A 2 -41.44 12.23 0.65
N LEU A 3 -42.07 11.16 0.16
CA LEU A 3 -41.59 9.78 0.31
C LEU A 3 -40.34 9.58 -0.57
N PHE A 4 -39.21 10.15 -0.15
CA PHE A 4 -37.88 9.78 -0.66
C PHE A 4 -37.44 8.47 -0.02
N GLY A 5 -38.16 7.39 -0.34
CA GLY A 5 -37.62 6.05 -0.10
C GLY A 5 -36.39 5.90 -0.98
N ARG A 6 -35.18 5.91 -0.38
CA ARG A 6 -33.94 5.54 -1.10
C ARG A 6 -34.22 4.23 -1.83
N ARG A 7 -34.21 4.24 -3.17
CA ARG A 7 -34.33 2.99 -3.95
C ARG A 7 -33.26 2.04 -3.42
N LYS A 8 -33.68 0.90 -2.89
CA LYS A 8 -32.75 -0.16 -2.51
C LYS A 8 -32.06 -0.62 -3.79
N ILE A 9 -30.74 -0.62 -3.79
CA ILE A 9 -29.91 -1.26 -4.82
C ILE A 9 -30.28 -2.75 -4.90
N GLN A 10 -30.55 -3.24 -6.11
CA GLN A 10 -31.08 -4.59 -6.38
C GLN A 10 -30.53 -5.13 -7.69
N GLY A 11 -30.59 -6.45 -7.87
CA GLY A 11 -30.20 -7.13 -9.12
C GLY A 11 -28.74 -6.88 -9.49
N ASP A 12 -28.49 -6.60 -10.77
CA ASP A 12 -27.15 -6.43 -11.33
C ASP A 12 -26.38 -5.25 -10.73
N GLU A 13 -27.08 -4.18 -10.31
CA GLU A 13 -26.44 -3.06 -9.62
C GLU A 13 -25.82 -3.53 -8.31
N LEU A 14 -26.54 -4.32 -7.51
CA LEU A 14 -26.03 -4.90 -6.27
C LEU A 14 -24.84 -5.84 -6.52
N LEU A 15 -24.91 -6.67 -7.56
CA LEU A 15 -23.82 -7.58 -7.91
C LEU A 15 -22.54 -6.82 -8.28
N ASN A 16 -22.64 -5.75 -9.08
CA ASN A 16 -21.50 -4.91 -9.42
C ASN A 16 -20.84 -4.26 -8.18
N TYR A 17 -21.64 -3.78 -7.22
CA TYR A 17 -21.10 -3.29 -5.95
C TYR A 17 -20.40 -4.38 -5.14
N LEU A 18 -20.96 -5.58 -5.08
CA LEU A 18 -20.37 -6.70 -4.35
C LEU A 18 -19.07 -7.17 -5.00
N ASP A 19 -19.02 -7.24 -6.32
CA ASP A 19 -17.82 -7.60 -7.08
C ASP A 19 -16.71 -6.57 -6.85
N TYR A 20 -17.02 -5.28 -6.95
CA TYR A 20 -16.08 -4.20 -6.66
C TYR A 20 -15.52 -4.29 -5.22
N ILE A 21 -16.39 -4.43 -4.22
CA ILE A 21 -15.96 -4.58 -2.82
C ILE A 21 -15.09 -5.83 -2.67
N GLY A 22 -15.46 -6.94 -3.31
CA GLY A 22 -14.67 -8.17 -3.32
C GLY A 22 -13.25 -7.96 -3.85
N GLU A 23 -13.08 -7.21 -4.94
CA GLU A 23 -11.76 -6.86 -5.48
C GLU A 23 -10.98 -5.96 -4.53
N GLU A 24 -11.58 -4.90 -3.98
CA GLU A 24 -10.89 -4.02 -3.01
C GLU A 24 -10.41 -4.79 -1.77
N TRP A 25 -11.20 -5.73 -1.26
CA TRP A 25 -10.80 -6.56 -0.13
C TRP A 25 -9.60 -7.45 -0.46
N LYS A 26 -9.55 -8.04 -1.67
CA LYS A 26 -8.38 -8.82 -2.11
C LYS A 26 -7.12 -7.95 -2.13
N LEU A 27 -7.23 -6.70 -2.59
CA LEU A 27 -6.11 -5.76 -2.62
C LEU A 27 -5.63 -5.39 -1.21
N LYS A 28 -6.56 -5.04 -0.31
CA LYS A 28 -6.23 -4.73 1.09
C LYS A 28 -5.56 -5.91 1.78
N THR A 29 -6.12 -7.11 1.67
CA THR A 29 -5.52 -8.33 2.28
C THR A 29 -4.14 -8.63 1.68
N PHE A 30 -3.94 -8.41 0.38
CA PHE A 30 -2.63 -8.57 -0.24
C PHE A 30 -1.60 -7.58 0.35
N GLN A 31 -1.96 -6.29 0.45
CA GLN A 31 -1.11 -5.28 1.05
C GLN A 31 -0.75 -5.62 2.50
N GLU A 32 -1.74 -5.98 3.33
CA GLU A 32 -1.52 -6.33 4.74
C GLU A 32 -0.59 -7.53 4.91
N LYS A 33 -0.76 -8.55 4.07
CA LYS A 33 0.11 -9.73 4.09
C LYS A 33 1.57 -9.37 3.77
N GLU A 34 1.80 -8.60 2.71
CA GLU A 34 3.18 -8.25 2.31
C GLU A 34 3.81 -7.26 3.30
N ALA A 35 3.02 -6.34 3.87
CA ALA A 35 3.47 -5.47 4.95
C ALA A 35 3.83 -6.28 6.21
N SER A 36 3.05 -7.30 6.57
CA SER A 36 3.37 -8.20 7.69
C SER A 36 4.72 -8.89 7.49
N LEU A 37 4.99 -9.39 6.29
CA LEU A 37 6.25 -10.06 5.99
C LEU A 37 7.45 -9.11 6.07
N TYR A 38 7.27 -7.85 5.67
CA TYR A 38 8.29 -6.83 5.86
C TYR A 38 8.51 -6.48 7.33
N THR A 39 7.45 -6.37 8.13
CA THR A 39 7.56 -6.17 9.58
C THR A 39 8.29 -7.32 10.25
N ASP A 40 7.98 -8.57 9.89
CA ASP A 40 8.71 -9.74 10.38
C ASP A 40 10.19 -9.68 10.00
N ALA A 41 10.52 -9.20 8.80
CA ALA A 41 11.91 -9.00 8.38
C ALA A 41 12.59 -7.88 9.19
N LEU A 42 11.90 -6.79 9.49
CA LEU A 42 12.42 -5.73 10.37
C LEU A 42 12.74 -6.26 11.76
N ASP A 43 11.90 -7.14 12.32
CA ASP A 43 12.13 -7.73 13.64
C ASP A 43 13.31 -8.72 13.64
N ASN A 44 13.43 -9.53 12.58
CA ASN A 44 14.49 -10.54 12.46
C ASN A 44 15.85 -9.95 12.09
N TYR A 45 15.87 -8.93 11.24
CA TYR A 45 17.09 -8.30 10.73
C TYR A 45 17.37 -6.93 11.35
N ASN A 46 16.70 -6.58 12.45
CA ASN A 46 16.81 -5.26 13.08
C ASN A 46 18.28 -4.88 13.30
N PRO A 47 18.84 -3.93 12.53
CA PRO A 47 20.24 -3.59 12.63
C PRO A 47 20.44 -2.74 13.88
N GLN A 48 20.63 -3.40 15.04
CA GLN A 48 21.02 -2.78 16.31
C GLN A 48 22.31 -1.93 16.15
N SER A 49 23.12 -2.22 15.11
CA SER A 49 24.15 -1.33 14.63
C SER A 49 24.16 -1.31 13.10
N SER A 50 24.50 -0.16 12.51
CA SER A 50 24.63 0.08 11.06
C SER A 50 25.76 -0.70 10.38
N LYS A 51 26.33 -1.74 11.02
CA LYS A 51 27.53 -2.45 10.57
C LYS A 51 27.32 -3.93 10.26
N ASP A 52 26.13 -4.48 10.51
CA ASP A 52 25.82 -5.85 10.13
C ASP A 52 25.34 -5.87 8.67
N ALA A 53 26.28 -6.08 7.74
CA ALA A 53 26.02 -6.09 6.31
C ALA A 53 25.02 -7.21 5.93
N ALA A 54 25.08 -8.38 6.58
CA ALA A 54 24.17 -9.48 6.29
C ALA A 54 22.74 -9.15 6.73
N ALA A 55 22.57 -8.48 7.87
CA ALA A 55 21.27 -7.99 8.30
C ALA A 55 20.71 -6.90 7.36
N LEU A 56 21.58 -5.99 6.89
CA LEU A 56 21.19 -4.96 5.90
C LEU A 56 20.80 -5.57 4.55
N GLU A 57 21.51 -6.59 4.08
CA GLU A 57 21.16 -7.34 2.87
C GLU A 57 19.80 -8.03 2.99
N GLY A 58 19.54 -8.72 4.12
CA GLY A 58 18.26 -9.36 4.37
C GLY A 58 17.10 -8.36 4.42
N LEU A 59 17.32 -7.19 5.02
CA LEU A 59 16.32 -6.13 5.07
C LEU A 59 16.12 -5.45 3.71
N LEU A 60 17.17 -5.30 2.91
CA LEU A 60 17.09 -4.80 1.53
C LEU A 60 16.28 -5.74 0.65
N ASP A 61 16.50 -7.05 0.73
CA ASP A 61 15.70 -8.04 -0.01
C ASP A 61 14.21 -7.96 0.35
N ALA A 62 13.90 -7.88 1.64
CA ALA A 62 12.53 -7.70 2.12
C ALA A 62 11.92 -6.37 1.63
N SER A 63 12.68 -5.28 1.63
CA SER A 63 12.22 -3.97 1.15
C SER A 63 12.00 -3.96 -0.37
N ASN A 64 12.87 -4.60 -1.15
CA ASN A 64 12.70 -4.74 -2.59
C ASN A 64 11.46 -5.55 -2.93
N ARG A 65 11.24 -6.66 -2.22
CA ARG A 65 10.01 -7.44 -2.33
C ARG A 65 8.78 -6.58 -2.02
N LEU A 66 8.84 -5.76 -0.98
CA LEU A 66 7.75 -4.87 -0.61
C LEU A 66 7.46 -3.82 -1.70
N ALA A 67 8.49 -3.24 -2.32
CA ALA A 67 8.33 -2.31 -3.42
C ALA A 67 7.70 -2.97 -4.66
N LEU A 68 8.13 -4.20 -4.99
CA LEU A 68 7.55 -4.98 -6.08
C LEU A 68 6.09 -5.33 -5.81
N SER A 69 5.74 -5.68 -4.57
CA SER A 69 4.36 -5.97 -4.19
C SER A 69 3.49 -4.72 -4.22
N ALA A 70 4.00 -3.56 -3.79
CA ALA A 70 3.31 -2.28 -3.93
C ALA A 70 3.06 -1.90 -5.40
N ALA A 71 4.00 -2.17 -6.29
CA ALA A 71 3.84 -1.94 -7.72
C ALA A 71 2.75 -2.86 -8.32
N GLU A 72 2.74 -4.14 -7.93
CA GLU A 72 1.70 -5.09 -8.34
C GLU A 72 0.32 -4.72 -7.78
N LEU A 73 0.25 -4.21 -6.55
CA LEU A 73 -0.97 -3.71 -5.93
C LEU A 73 -1.57 -2.56 -6.75
N LEU A 74 -0.76 -1.57 -7.13
CA LEU A 74 -1.19 -0.45 -7.98
C LEU A 74 -1.63 -0.95 -9.37
N ARG A 75 -0.86 -1.86 -9.99
CA ARG A 75 -1.22 -2.45 -11.29
C ARG A 75 -2.58 -3.17 -11.24
N ARG A 76 -2.87 -3.90 -10.16
CA ARG A 76 -4.17 -4.57 -9.97
C ARG A 76 -5.29 -3.58 -9.74
N LYS A 77 -5.04 -2.49 -8.99
CA LYS A 77 -5.99 -1.40 -8.80
C LYS A 77 -6.35 -0.73 -10.13
N ASP A 78 -5.37 -0.47 -10.98
CA ASP A 78 -5.57 0.09 -12.33
C ASP A 78 -6.31 -0.86 -13.27
N ALA A 79 -6.25 -2.17 -13.02
CA ALA A 79 -6.93 -3.19 -13.82
C ALA A 79 -8.42 -3.34 -13.49
N ILE A 80 -8.93 -2.68 -12.44
CA ILE A 80 -10.37 -2.68 -12.11
C ILE A 80 -11.11 -1.92 -13.20
N SER A 81 -11.81 -2.65 -14.05
CA SER A 81 -12.49 -2.11 -15.24
C SER A 81 -13.87 -1.51 -14.98
N SER A 82 -14.49 -1.86 -13.85
CA SER A 82 -15.82 -1.39 -13.45
C SER A 82 -15.78 -0.88 -12.02
N VAL A 83 -16.01 0.43 -11.86
CA VAL A 83 -16.14 1.08 -10.56
C VAL A 83 -17.56 1.65 -10.47
N PRO A 84 -18.39 1.18 -9.54
CA PRO A 84 -19.73 1.74 -9.35
C PRO A 84 -19.68 3.23 -8.98
N ASP A 85 -20.59 4.04 -9.51
CA ASP A 85 -20.59 5.50 -9.34
C ASP A 85 -20.47 5.98 -7.89
N LYS A 86 -21.12 5.30 -6.93
CA LYS A 86 -21.05 5.69 -5.52
C LYS A 86 -19.73 5.31 -4.86
N ALA A 87 -18.96 4.43 -5.47
CA ALA A 87 -17.66 3.98 -4.98
C ALA A 87 -16.49 4.75 -5.65
N THR A 88 -16.74 5.59 -6.65
CA THR A 88 -15.70 6.30 -7.40
C THR A 88 -14.77 7.13 -6.51
N SER A 89 -15.31 7.89 -5.54
CA SER A 89 -14.46 8.66 -4.61
C SER A 89 -13.56 7.75 -3.77
N LEU A 90 -14.11 6.64 -3.28
CA LEU A 90 -13.36 5.64 -2.51
C LEU A 90 -12.29 4.96 -3.37
N PHE A 91 -12.61 4.67 -4.63
CA PHE A 91 -11.65 4.10 -5.58
C PHE A 91 -10.42 5.01 -5.73
N PHE A 92 -10.64 6.31 -5.97
CA PHE A 92 -9.55 7.27 -6.14
C PHE A 92 -8.77 7.51 -4.84
N ALA A 93 -9.43 7.52 -3.68
CA ALA A 93 -8.74 7.62 -2.40
C ALA A 93 -7.77 6.45 -2.18
N TRP A 94 -8.24 5.21 -2.42
CA TRP A 94 -7.37 4.02 -2.34
C TRP A 94 -6.29 3.98 -3.42
N HIS A 95 -6.58 4.47 -4.62
CA HIS A 95 -5.59 4.60 -5.68
C HIS A 95 -4.44 5.53 -5.29
N ALA A 96 -4.77 6.72 -4.76
CA ALA A 96 -3.78 7.66 -4.24
C ALA A 96 -2.99 7.07 -3.07
N ALA A 97 -3.66 6.37 -2.14
CA ALA A 97 -2.99 5.69 -1.04
C ALA A 97 -1.97 4.64 -1.53
N TYR A 98 -2.28 3.89 -2.58
CA TYR A 98 -1.35 2.92 -3.17
C TYR A 98 -0.18 3.56 -3.92
N ILE A 99 -0.38 4.73 -4.55
CA ILE A 99 0.72 5.51 -5.13
C ILE A 99 1.69 5.96 -4.03
N ASP A 100 1.18 6.54 -2.94
CA ASP A 100 2.02 7.01 -1.84
C ASP A 100 2.73 5.84 -1.12
N TYR A 101 2.05 4.70 -0.98
CA TYR A 101 2.64 3.47 -0.48
C TYR A 101 3.78 2.97 -1.35
N LEU A 102 3.62 2.97 -2.67
CA LEU A 102 4.70 2.60 -3.60
C LEU A 102 5.89 3.56 -3.49
N ALA A 103 5.64 4.88 -3.44
CA ALA A 103 6.70 5.87 -3.29
C ALA A 103 7.53 5.64 -2.01
N TRP A 104 6.86 5.36 -0.89
CA TRP A 104 7.53 5.04 0.37
C TRP A 104 8.36 3.75 0.27
N THR A 105 7.79 2.66 -0.22
CA THR A 105 8.47 1.35 -0.28
C THR A 105 9.70 1.37 -1.19
N VAL A 106 9.66 2.12 -2.30
CA VAL A 106 10.82 2.36 -3.17
C VAL A 106 11.89 3.16 -2.43
N ALA A 107 11.53 4.29 -1.82
CA ALA A 107 12.49 5.12 -1.09
C ALA A 107 13.14 4.35 0.09
N GLN A 108 12.39 3.47 0.74
CA GLN A 108 12.90 2.60 1.80
C GLN A 108 13.95 1.61 1.27
N ALA A 109 13.74 1.02 0.09
CA ALA A 109 14.69 0.12 -0.54
C ALA A 109 15.97 0.87 -0.96
N GLU A 110 15.83 2.03 -1.62
CA GLU A 110 16.95 2.88 -2.02
C GLU A 110 17.78 3.36 -0.82
N SER A 111 17.13 3.67 0.30
CA SER A 111 17.79 4.05 1.55
C SER A 111 18.61 2.89 2.14
N LEU A 112 18.09 1.66 2.09
CA LEU A 112 18.82 0.47 2.55
C LEU A 112 20.00 0.13 1.64
N GLU A 113 19.82 0.25 0.32
CA GLU A 113 20.90 0.09 -0.67
C GLU A 113 22.00 1.12 -0.44
N ALA A 114 21.65 2.39 -0.24
CA ALA A 114 22.61 3.45 0.08
C ALA A 114 23.40 3.12 1.36
N ARG A 115 22.74 2.60 2.41
CA ARG A 115 23.43 2.19 3.65
C ARG A 115 24.39 1.03 3.42
N LEU A 116 24.00 0.05 2.61
CA LEU A 116 24.83 -1.11 2.28
C LEU A 116 26.10 -0.69 1.50
N ASP A 117 25.96 0.26 0.59
CA ASP A 117 27.07 0.86 -0.17
C ASP A 117 27.97 1.81 0.65
N GLY A 118 27.63 2.05 1.93
CA GLY A 118 28.32 3.04 2.77
C GLY A 118 28.06 4.50 2.36
N ARG A 119 27.01 4.75 1.58
CA ARG A 119 26.52 6.09 1.22
C ARG A 119 25.61 6.65 2.31
N LEU A 120 25.45 7.98 2.32
CA LEU A 120 24.45 8.63 3.16
C LEU A 120 23.06 8.30 2.65
N ALA A 121 22.22 7.75 3.52
CA ALA A 121 20.83 7.47 3.24
C ALA A 121 19.93 8.65 3.62
N ASP A 122 18.96 8.96 2.77
CA ASP A 122 17.99 10.04 3.00
C ASP A 122 16.84 9.58 3.89
N THR A 123 17.15 9.41 5.17
CA THR A 123 16.18 8.93 6.17
C THR A 123 15.06 9.94 6.44
N ALA A 124 15.28 11.22 6.15
CA ALA A 124 14.26 12.26 6.27
C ALA A 124 13.18 12.07 5.20
N THR A 125 13.57 11.95 3.93
CA THR A 125 12.64 11.70 2.82
C THR A 125 11.86 10.39 3.03
N VAL A 126 12.52 9.31 3.47
CA VAL A 126 11.84 8.03 3.76
C VAL A 126 10.75 8.22 4.81
N LYS A 127 11.04 8.95 5.90
CA LYS A 127 10.09 9.20 6.97
C LYS A 127 8.92 10.07 6.51
N ASP A 128 9.18 11.11 5.73
CA ASP A 128 8.14 11.99 5.20
C ASP A 128 7.19 11.21 4.26
N LEU A 129 7.74 10.35 3.40
CA LEU A 129 6.95 9.47 2.52
C LEU A 129 6.16 8.43 3.31
N GLN A 130 6.74 7.88 4.39
CA GLN A 130 6.02 6.97 5.28
C GLN A 130 4.80 7.66 5.88
N THR A 131 4.99 8.83 6.50
CA THR A 131 3.89 9.61 7.10
C THR A 131 2.84 9.99 6.05
N LYS A 132 3.26 10.36 4.84
CA LYS A 132 2.33 10.63 3.74
C LYS A 132 1.51 9.38 3.39
N SER A 133 2.15 8.22 3.23
CA SER A 133 1.45 6.96 2.95
C SER A 133 0.46 6.58 4.05
N GLU A 134 0.81 6.79 5.32
CA GLU A 134 -0.07 6.51 6.47
C GLU A 134 -1.28 7.45 6.48
N ASN A 135 -1.09 8.74 6.19
CA ASN A 135 -2.17 9.72 6.08
C ASN A 135 -3.12 9.39 4.92
N SER A 136 -2.59 9.12 3.73
CA SER A 136 -3.41 8.77 2.56
C SER A 136 -4.20 7.48 2.78
N ARG A 137 -3.63 6.50 3.51
CA ARG A 137 -4.36 5.31 3.95
C ARG A 137 -5.50 5.66 4.90
N ALA A 138 -5.23 6.47 5.93
CA ALA A 138 -6.24 6.88 6.91
C ALA A 138 -7.39 7.65 6.25
N GLU A 139 -7.10 8.52 5.27
CA GLU A 139 -8.10 9.22 4.47
C GLU A 139 -8.95 8.26 3.62
N ALA A 140 -8.35 7.19 3.08
CA ALA A 140 -9.06 6.19 2.29
C ALA A 140 -9.91 5.21 3.14
N ASP A 141 -9.61 5.08 4.44
CA ASP A 141 -10.40 4.28 5.40
C ASP A 141 -11.53 5.08 6.09
N ALA A 142 -11.56 6.43 5.94
CA ALA A 142 -12.55 7.32 6.55
C ALA A 142 -13.92 7.33 5.85
#